data_AF-A0A542DAF7-F1
#
_entry.id   AF-A0A542DAF7-F1
#
_cell.length_a   1.000
_cell.length_b   1.000
_cell.length_c   1.000
_cell.angle_alpha   90.00
_cell.angle_beta   90.00
_cell.angle_gamma   90.00
#
_symmetry.space_group_name_H-M   'P 1'
#
loop_
_entity.id
_entity.type
_entity.pdbx_description
1 polymer ?
#
loop_
_entity_poly.entity_id
_entity_poly.type
_entity_poly.pdbx_seq_one_letter_code
_entity_poly.pdbx_strand_id
1 'polypeptide(L)'
;MTVLVKALAELPGVTGLEALRASRRVVELLTGARWHMMRQAREEGSSWSQIGTALGMTKQAAYDFYRRNLDQQDATAAPGTYDSDRSRAALGRNAGQ
;
A
#
# COMPACT_ATOMS: atom_id res chain seq x y z
N MET A 1 33.49 -3.12 -15.58
CA MET A 1 32.68 -4.33 -15.33
C MET A 1 33.28 -5.29 -14.31
N THR A 2 34.59 -5.54 -14.31
CA THR A 2 35.24 -6.57 -13.46
C THR A 2 35.13 -6.32 -11.95
N VAL A 3 35.14 -5.06 -11.51
CA VAL A 3 35.04 -4.70 -10.08
C VAL A 3 33.66 -5.02 -9.50
N LEU A 4 32.58 -4.81 -10.26
CA LEU A 4 31.20 -5.08 -9.82
C LEU A 4 30.92 -6.57 -9.66
N VAL A 5 31.39 -7.39 -10.60
CA VAL A 5 31.21 -8.85 -10.56
C VAL A 5 31.95 -9.46 -9.36
N LYS A 6 33.17 -8.99 -9.08
CA LYS A 6 33.95 -9.47 -7.93
C LYS A 6 33.31 -9.05 -6.59
N ALA A 7 32.82 -7.82 -6.51
CA ALA A 7 32.10 -7.33 -5.34
C ALA A 7 30.81 -8.11 -5.04
N LEU A 8 30.05 -8.49 -6.08
CA LEU A 8 28.83 -9.30 -5.92
C LEU A 8 29.13 -10.73 -5.46
N ALA A 9 30.25 -11.31 -5.88
CA ALA A 9 30.67 -12.67 -5.50
C ALA A 9 31.18 -12.76 -4.05
N GLU A 10 31.63 -11.64 -3.47
CA GLU A 10 32.10 -11.54 -2.09
C GLU A 10 30.97 -11.22 -1.09
N LEU A 11 29.76 -10.90 -1.57
CA LEU A 11 28.61 -10.73 -0.69
C LEU A 11 28.23 -12.09 -0.07
N PRO A 12 28.01 -12.17 1.25
CA PRO A 12 27.52 -13.40 1.86
C PRO A 12 26.21 -13.81 1.19
N GLY A 13 26.13 -15.07 0.78
CA GLY A 13 24.91 -15.64 0.22
C GLY A 13 23.77 -15.47 1.21
N VAL A 14 22.67 -14.86 0.76
CA VAL A 14 21.47 -14.68 1.59
C VAL A 14 20.89 -16.07 1.88
N THR A 15 20.80 -16.44 3.14
CA THR A 15 20.13 -17.69 3.53
C THR A 15 18.65 -17.64 3.15
N GLY A 16 18.02 -18.79 2.93
CA GLY A 16 16.58 -18.84 2.65
C GLY A 16 15.74 -18.15 3.75
N LEU A 17 16.19 -18.18 5.01
CA LEU A 17 15.51 -17.53 6.13
C LEU A 17 15.62 -15.99 6.07
N GLU A 18 16.77 -15.46 5.68
CA GLU A 18 16.93 -14.01 5.47
C GLU A 18 16.09 -13.53 4.29
N ALA A 19 16.02 -14.31 3.21
CA ALA A 19 15.15 -14.01 2.07
C ALA A 19 13.66 -13.96 2.48
N LEU A 20 13.20 -14.89 3.32
CA LEU A 20 11.83 -14.87 3.86
C LEU A 20 11.57 -13.64 4.73
N ARG A 21 12.52 -13.25 5.60
CA ARG A 21 12.39 -12.04 6.42
C ARG A 21 12.31 -10.77 5.57
N ALA A 22 13.16 -10.67 4.55
CA ALA A 22 13.16 -9.56 3.61
C ALA A 22 11.85 -9.50 2.81
N SER A 23 11.38 -10.65 2.31
CA SER A 23 10.11 -10.77 1.58
C SER A 23 8.93 -10.29 2.43
N ARG A 24 8.82 -10.77 3.68
CA ARG A 24 7.78 -10.30 4.62
C ARG A 24 7.84 -8.79 4.79
N ARG A 25 9.04 -8.21 4.98
CA ARG A 25 9.21 -6.77 5.19
C ARG A 25 8.76 -5.96 3.97
N VAL A 26 9.09 -6.42 2.76
CA VAL A 26 8.64 -5.78 1.53
C VAL A 26 7.11 -5.84 1.41
N VAL A 27 6.50 -6.99 1.71
CA VAL A 27 5.04 -7.14 1.70
C VAL A 27 4.36 -6.21 2.70
N GLU A 28 4.90 -6.08 3.92
CA GLU A 28 4.40 -5.14 4.93
C GLU A 28 4.46 -3.69 4.44
N LEU A 29 5.60 -3.27 3.87
CA LEU A 29 5.79 -1.91 3.35
C LEU A 29 4.84 -1.61 2.20
N LEU A 30 4.73 -2.51 1.22
CA LEU A 30 3.84 -2.33 0.08
C LEU A 30 2.36 -2.34 0.50
N THR A 31 2.00 -3.15 1.48
CA THR A 31 0.64 -3.18 2.02
C THR A 31 0.34 -1.89 2.79
N GLY A 32 1.29 -1.39 3.60
CA GLY A 32 1.17 -0.13 4.32
C GLY A 32 1.08 1.09 3.40
N ALA A 33 1.77 1.08 2.25
CA ALA A 33 1.68 2.16 1.27
C ALA A 33 0.42 2.10 0.38
N ARG A 34 -0.28 0.96 0.35
CA ARG A 34 -1.36 0.69 -0.61
C ARG A 34 -2.50 1.70 -0.54
N TRP A 35 -2.88 2.14 0.66
CA TRP A 35 -3.99 3.07 0.79
C TRP A 35 -3.69 4.43 0.13
N HIS A 36 -2.43 4.88 0.09
CA HIS A 36 -2.06 6.10 -0.65
C HIS A 36 -2.29 5.95 -2.16
N MET A 37 -1.91 4.81 -2.74
CA MET A 37 -2.13 4.51 -4.15
C MET A 37 -3.63 4.39 -4.47
N MET A 38 -4.41 3.79 -3.56
CA MET A 38 -5.87 3.73 -3.70
C MET A 38 -6.50 5.12 -3.65
N ARG A 39 -6.05 6.01 -2.75
CA ARG A 39 -6.49 7.40 -2.70
C ARG A 39 -6.22 8.12 -4.02
N GLN A 40 -5.00 8.00 -4.54
CA GLN A 40 -4.63 8.59 -5.82
C GLN A 40 -5.54 8.07 -6.95
N ALA A 41 -5.78 6.76 -7.04
CA ALA A 41 -6.68 6.19 -8.04
C ALA A 41 -8.12 6.74 -7.92
N ARG A 42 -8.61 6.98 -6.68
CA ARG A 42 -9.91 7.62 -6.44
C ARG A 42 -9.93 9.09 -6.89
N GLU A 43 -8.84 9.83 -6.67
CA GLU A 43 -8.69 11.22 -7.13
C GLU A 43 -8.63 11.32 -8.66
N GLU A 44 -8.06 10.32 -9.32
CA GLU A 44 -8.03 10.17 -10.77
C GLU A 44 -9.38 9.66 -11.35
N GLY A 45 -10.38 9.41 -10.49
CA GLY A 45 -11.74 9.04 -10.89
C GLY A 45 -12.04 7.54 -10.97
N SER A 46 -11.08 6.66 -10.64
CA SER A 46 -11.31 5.21 -10.63
C SER A 46 -12.36 4.81 -9.59
N SER A 47 -13.30 3.93 -9.94
CA SER A 47 -14.30 3.38 -9.02
C SER A 47 -13.69 2.35 -8.06
N TRP A 48 -14.40 2.07 -6.95
CA TRP A 48 -14.01 0.99 -6.04
C TRP A 48 -14.00 -0.39 -6.70
N SER A 49 -14.84 -0.59 -7.73
CA SER A 49 -14.82 -1.81 -8.53
C SER A 49 -13.53 -1.93 -9.35
N GLN A 50 -13.13 -0.87 -10.05
CA GLN A 50 -11.87 -0.84 -10.82
C GLN A 50 -10.65 -1.05 -9.92
N ILE A 51 -10.62 -0.41 -8.75
CA ILE A 51 -9.56 -0.60 -7.74
C ILE A 51 -9.57 -2.04 -7.22
N GLY A 52 -10.74 -2.60 -6.93
CA GLY A 52 -10.88 -4.00 -6.52
C GLY A 52 -10.31 -4.95 -7.56
N THR A 53 -10.71 -4.81 -8.82
CA THR A 53 -10.18 -5.59 -9.95
C THR A 53 -8.66 -5.48 -10.06
N ALA A 54 -8.10 -4.26 -9.98
CA ALA A 54 -6.65 -4.04 -10.07
C ALA A 54 -5.87 -4.74 -8.94
N LEU A 55 -6.50 -4.90 -7.76
CA LEU A 55 -5.88 -5.54 -6.59
C LEU A 55 -6.28 -7.02 -6.42
N GLY A 56 -7.06 -7.58 -7.34
CA GLY A 56 -7.57 -8.95 -7.23
C GLY A 56 -8.52 -9.18 -6.06
N MET A 57 -9.30 -8.16 -5.68
CA MET A 57 -10.27 -8.21 -4.58
C MET A 57 -11.65 -7.73 -5.02
N THR A 58 -12.67 -8.02 -4.20
CA THR A 58 -14.01 -7.48 -4.45
C THR A 58 -14.05 -5.96 -4.22
N LYS A 59 -15.01 -5.28 -4.84
CA LYS A 59 -15.31 -3.86 -4.58
C LYS A 59 -15.43 -3.57 -3.07
N GLN A 60 -16.18 -4.40 -2.35
CA GLN A 60 -16.41 -4.25 -0.92
C GLN A 60 -15.10 -4.41 -0.12
N ALA A 61 -14.28 -5.40 -0.47
CA ALA A 61 -12.99 -5.61 0.17
C ALA A 61 -12.04 -4.42 -0.05
N ALA A 62 -12.03 -3.81 -1.24
CA ALA A 62 -11.25 -2.61 -1.52
C ALA A 62 -11.70 -1.42 -0.67
N TYR A 63 -13.01 -1.17 -0.62
CA TYR A 63 -13.59 -0.11 0.20
C TYR A 63 -13.25 -0.30 1.69
N ASP A 64 -13.46 -1.50 2.23
CA ASP A 64 -13.22 -1.80 3.64
C ASP A 64 -11.74 -1.79 4.01
N PHE A 65 -10.85 -2.21 3.08
CA PHE A 65 -9.41 -2.06 3.27
C PHE A 65 -9.04 -0.58 3.41
N TYR A 66 -9.52 0.27 2.50
CA TYR A 66 -9.21 1.69 2.51
C TYR A 66 -9.73 2.37 3.77
N ARG A 67 -11.01 2.17 4.10
CA ARG A 67 -11.66 2.75 5.28
C ARG A 67 -10.94 2.39 6.58
N ARG A 68 -10.60 1.11 6.78
CA ARG A 68 -9.89 0.68 8.00
C ARG A 68 -8.50 1.32 8.13
N ASN A 69 -7.79 1.52 7.02
CA ASN A 69 -6.50 2.20 7.06
C ASN A 69 -6.67 3.67 7.46
N LEU A 70 -7.69 4.37 6.94
CA LEU A 70 -7.98 5.74 7.37
C LEU A 70 -8.30 5.82 8.87
N ASP A 71 -9.17 4.93 9.36
CA ASP A 71 -9.54 4.91 10.77
C ASP A 71 -8.30 4.67 11.67
N GLN A 72 -7.34 3.85 11.21
CA GLN A 72 -6.06 3.64 11.91
C GLN A 72 -5.14 4.86 11.85
N GLN A 73 -5.05 5.54 10.70
CA GLN A 73 -4.24 6.75 10.56
C GLN A 73 -4.80 7.88 11.43
N ASP A 74 -6.13 8.07 11.45
CA ASP A 74 -6.78 9.05 12.32
C ASP A 74 -6.54 8.77 13.82
N ALA A 75 -6.49 7.50 14.20
CA ALA A 75 -6.23 7.11 15.59
C ALA A 75 -4.76 7.30 16.03
N THR A 76 -3.82 7.29 15.09
CA THR A 76 -2.37 7.23 15.40
C THR A 76 -1.59 8.46 14.98
N ALA A 77 -2.10 9.26 14.06
CA ALA A 77 -1.41 10.43 13.53
C ALA A 77 -1.42 11.59 14.55
N ALA A 78 -0.26 12.23 14.70
CA ALA A 78 -0.21 13.51 15.41
C ALA A 78 -0.97 14.57 14.59
N PRO A 79 -1.65 15.53 15.24
CA PRO A 79 -2.42 16.57 14.54
C PRO A 79 -1.57 17.27 13.46
N GLY A 80 -2.11 17.37 12.24
CA GLY A 80 -1.46 18.05 11.11
C GLY A 80 -0.41 17.23 10.34
N THR A 81 -0.18 15.95 10.68
CA THR A 81 0.82 15.12 9.98
C THR A 81 0.34 14.53 8.65
N TYR A 82 -0.97 14.49 8.39
CA TYR A 82 -1.51 14.11 7.09
C TYR A 82 -2.86 14.76 6.82
N ASP A 83 -3.21 14.89 5.53
CA ASP A 83 -4.48 15.47 5.08
C ASP A 83 -5.62 14.42 5.18
N SER A 84 -6.25 14.38 6.36
CA SER A 84 -7.38 13.48 6.65
C SER A 84 -8.61 13.81 5.79
N ASP A 85 -8.88 15.09 5.55
CA ASP A 85 -10.04 15.53 4.75
C ASP A 85 -9.94 15.06 3.30
N ARG A 86 -8.78 15.28 2.65
CA ARG A 86 -8.50 14.76 1.30
C ARG A 86 -8.64 13.25 1.24
N SER A 87 -8.14 12.56 2.26
CA SER A 87 -8.18 11.11 2.31
C SER A 87 -9.60 10.59 2.52
N ARG A 88 -10.41 11.24 3.35
CA ARG A 88 -11.83 10.92 3.53
C ARG A 88 -12.66 11.25 2.29
N ALA A 89 -12.33 12.31 1.54
CA ALA A 89 -13.01 12.65 0.30
C ALA A 89 -12.95 11.52 -0.74
N ALA A 90 -11.85 10.74 -0.77
CA ALA A 90 -11.70 9.59 -1.65
C ALA A 90 -12.71 8.46 -1.40
N LEU A 91 -13.34 8.38 -0.21
CA LEU A 91 -14.45 7.45 0.05
C LEU A 91 -15.63 7.71 -0.90
N GLY A 92 -15.84 8.97 -1.29
CA GLY A 92 -16.94 9.42 -2.14
C GLY A 92 -18.31 9.36 -1.45
N ARG A 93 -19.28 10.09 -2.00
CA ARG A 93 -20.70 9.98 -1.61
C ARG A 93 -21.26 8.71 -2.26
N ASN A 94 -21.44 7.65 -1.47
CA ASN A 94 -22.05 6.35 -1.84
C ASN A 94 -21.12 5.28 -2.42
N ALA A 95 -20.84 4.28 -1.59
CA ALA A 95 -20.21 2.98 -1.89
C ALA A 95 -21.06 2.08 -2.84
N GLY A 96 -21.84 2.67 -3.75
CA GLY A 96 -22.92 2.02 -4.48
C GLY A 96 -22.79 1.95 -6.00
N GLN A 97 -21.71 2.45 -6.62
CA GLN A 97 -21.41 2.25 -8.05
C GLN A 97 -20.11 1.47 -8.24
#